data_AF-A0A3P7MKE5-F1
#
_entry.id   AF-A0A3P7MKE5-F1
#
_cell.length_a   1.000
_cell.length_b   1.000
_cell.length_c   1.000
_cell.angle_alpha   90.00
_cell.angle_beta   90.00
_cell.angle_gamma   90.00
#
_symmetry.space_group_name_H-M   'P 1'
#
loop_
_entity.id
_entity.type
_entity.pdbx_description
1 polymer ?
#
loop_
_entity_poly.entity_id
_entity_poly.type
_entity_poly.pdbx_seq_one_letter_code
_entity_poly.pdbx_strand_id
1 'polypeptide(L)'
;MLDDEDQKSIPPRTWPKTEDYERDLGARGKHILTGGGSRRQGLNRWYDSTIQLIVGSSGTNGLCIEHSPTEGIVIVNMAESALRYERENRERTLIYTAEREISAKPLTWHVDKAALELLEMQKTTLDEYVSNKDLLLRKKRTTDLLMLD
;
A
#
# COMPACT_ATOMS: atom_id res chain seq x y z
N MET A 1 18.19 -7.36 -8.56
CA MET A 1 18.16 -8.75 -8.07
C MET A 1 17.48 -8.68 -6.71
N LEU A 2 16.22 -9.12 -6.64
CA LEU A 2 15.50 -9.21 -5.37
C LEU A 2 15.79 -10.62 -4.89
N ASP A 3 16.69 -10.73 -3.92
CA ASP A 3 17.22 -12.01 -3.46
C ASP A 3 16.14 -12.84 -2.77
N ASP A 4 16.16 -14.14 -3.07
CA ASP A 4 15.19 -15.19 -2.75
C ASP A 4 15.10 -15.57 -1.25
N GLU A 5 15.56 -14.75 -0.31
CA GLU A 5 15.74 -15.15 1.10
C GLU A 5 14.55 -14.88 2.05
N ASP A 6 13.42 -14.34 1.58
CA ASP A 6 12.27 -13.98 2.44
C ASP A 6 11.39 -15.18 2.88
N GLN A 7 11.91 -16.41 2.81
CA GLN A 7 11.14 -17.66 2.91
C GLN A 7 10.99 -18.22 4.35
N LYS A 8 10.86 -17.37 5.39
CA LYS A 8 10.85 -17.89 6.78
C LYS A 8 9.76 -17.44 7.76
N SER A 9 8.71 -16.72 7.38
CA SER A 9 7.68 -16.37 8.39
C SER A 9 6.21 -16.58 8.01
N ILE A 10 5.88 -16.92 6.77
CA ILE A 10 4.51 -17.28 6.36
C ILE A 10 4.67 -18.32 5.24
N PRO A 11 3.91 -19.44 5.22
CA PRO A 11 3.94 -20.31 4.06
C PRO A 11 3.67 -19.46 2.81
N PRO A 12 4.51 -19.54 1.76
CA PRO A 12 4.30 -18.78 0.55
C PRO A 12 2.86 -19.03 0.10
N ARG A 13 2.09 -17.97 -0.19
CA ARG A 13 0.80 -18.16 -0.86
C ARG A 13 1.11 -18.87 -2.17
N THR A 14 0.85 -20.17 -2.22
CA THR A 14 1.06 -20.98 -3.42
C THR A 14 -0.14 -20.77 -4.33
N TRP A 15 0.11 -20.21 -5.51
CA TRP A 15 -0.92 -20.02 -6.53
C TRP A 15 -0.83 -21.17 -7.52
N PRO A 16 -1.87 -22.02 -7.65
CA PRO A 16 -1.86 -23.12 -8.60
C PRO A 16 -1.76 -22.65 -10.06
N LYS A 17 -2.22 -21.42 -10.34
CA LYS A 17 -2.24 -20.80 -11.66
C LYS A 17 -1.72 -19.37 -11.61
N THR A 18 -1.02 -18.96 -12.67
CA THR A 18 -0.53 -17.58 -12.83
C THR A 18 -1.67 -16.57 -12.84
N GLU A 19 -2.83 -16.89 -13.42
CA GLU A 19 -3.97 -15.97 -13.44
C GLU A 19 -4.50 -15.64 -12.04
N ASP A 20 -4.46 -16.61 -11.12
CA ASP A 20 -4.90 -16.39 -9.74
C ASP A 20 -3.94 -15.46 -8.99
N TYR A 21 -2.64 -15.59 -9.25
CA TYR A 21 -1.61 -14.69 -8.72
C TYR A 21 -1.77 -13.26 -9.26
N GLU A 22 -1.96 -13.11 -10.57
CA GLU A 22 -2.18 -11.81 -11.22
C GLU A 22 -3.44 -11.13 -10.71
N ARG A 23 -4.52 -11.89 -10.50
CA ARG A 23 -5.76 -11.40 -9.88
C ARG A 23 -5.53 -10.91 -8.45
N ASP A 24 -4.77 -11.67 -7.63
CA ASP A 24 -4.42 -11.25 -6.27
C ASP A 24 -3.59 -9.96 -6.28
N LEU A 25 -2.59 -9.86 -7.16
CA LEU A 25 -1.81 -8.62 -7.34
C LEU A 25 -2.71 -7.45 -7.73
N GLY A 26 -3.61 -7.64 -8.69
CA GLY A 26 -4.56 -6.60 -9.10
C GLY A 26 -5.44 -6.13 -7.93
N ALA A 27 -5.94 -7.06 -7.11
CA ALA A 27 -6.72 -6.74 -5.92
C ALA A 27 -5.90 -5.96 -4.88
N ARG A 28 -4.63 -6.35 -4.64
CA ARG A 28 -3.70 -5.62 -3.76
C ARG A 28 -3.40 -4.22 -4.28
N GLY A 29 -3.15 -4.08 -5.59
CA GLY A 29 -2.94 -2.80 -6.24
C GLY A 29 -4.14 -1.87 -6.06
N LYS A 30 -5.36 -2.37 -6.31
CA LYS A 30 -6.60 -1.61 -6.05
C LYS A 30 -6.71 -1.19 -4.58
N HIS A 31 -6.38 -2.07 -3.64
CA HIS A 31 -6.40 -1.75 -2.21
C HIS A 31 -5.39 -0.66 -1.83
N ILE A 32 -4.18 -0.68 -2.40
CA ILE A 32 -3.15 0.34 -2.16
C ILE A 32 -3.64 1.70 -2.70
N LEU A 33 -4.23 1.72 -3.89
CA LEU A 33 -4.67 2.96 -4.54
C LEU A 33 -5.88 3.60 -3.86
N THR A 34 -6.87 2.81 -3.43
CA THR A 34 -8.17 3.37 -3.03
C THR A 34 -8.70 2.87 -1.69
N GLY A 35 -8.04 1.90 -1.06
CA GLY A 35 -8.53 1.24 0.15
C GLY A 35 -9.79 0.38 -0.04
N GLY A 36 -10.35 0.32 -1.26
CA GLY A 36 -11.51 -0.51 -1.59
C GLY A 36 -12.88 0.08 -1.19
N GLY A 37 -12.98 1.40 -1.07
CA GLY A 37 -14.24 2.11 -0.83
C GLY A 37 -14.54 2.40 0.64
N SER A 38 -15.68 3.04 0.88
CA SER A 38 -16.12 3.57 2.17
C SER A 38 -16.35 2.48 3.23
N ARG A 39 -16.79 1.30 2.80
CA ARG A 39 -17.04 0.13 3.67
C ARG A 39 -15.80 -0.72 3.93
N ARG A 40 -14.64 -0.36 3.36
CA ARG A 40 -13.35 -1.03 3.57
C ARG A 40 -12.37 -0.03 4.19
N GLN A 41 -11.13 0.03 3.70
CA GLN A 41 -10.08 0.89 4.22
C GLN A 41 -9.98 2.23 3.46
N GLY A 42 -10.94 2.55 2.58
CA GLY A 42 -10.92 3.79 1.80
C GLY A 42 -11.03 5.06 2.65
N LEU A 43 -11.69 4.97 3.82
CA LEU A 43 -11.77 6.07 4.79
C LEU A 43 -10.58 6.11 5.77
N ASN A 44 -9.70 5.10 5.73
CA ASN A 44 -8.46 5.08 6.52
C ASN A 44 -7.30 5.63 5.68
N ARG A 45 -7.48 6.82 5.12
CA ARG A 45 -6.56 7.50 4.19
C ARG A 45 -6.61 9.00 4.40
N TRP A 46 -5.52 9.67 4.08
CA TRP A 46 -5.42 11.12 3.99
C TRP A 46 -4.74 11.49 2.67
N TYR A 47 -5.51 11.65 1.59
CA TYR A 47 -4.96 11.76 0.23
C TYR A 47 -4.15 13.04 -0.03
N ASP A 48 -4.26 14.07 0.81
CA ASP A 48 -3.38 15.25 0.74
C ASP A 48 -1.97 14.98 1.30
N SER A 49 -1.76 13.82 1.94
CA SER A 49 -0.43 13.44 2.42
C SER A 49 0.43 13.00 1.24
N THR A 50 1.62 13.58 1.10
CA THR A 50 2.57 13.23 0.03
C THR A 50 2.87 11.73 -0.02
N ILE A 51 3.09 11.10 1.13
CA ILE A 51 3.43 9.68 1.25
C ILE A 51 2.57 9.05 2.33
N GLN A 52 1.81 8.01 1.96
CA GLN A 52 1.07 7.19 2.89
C GLN A 52 1.60 5.75 2.85
N LEU A 53 2.19 5.29 3.97
CA LEU A 53 2.58 3.89 4.14
C LEU A 53 1.37 3.04 4.51
N ILE A 54 1.10 2.03 3.70
CA ILE A 54 0.01 1.09 3.91
C ILE A 54 0.60 -0.23 4.41
N VAL A 55 0.18 -0.65 5.60
CA VAL A 55 0.55 -1.93 6.21
C VAL A 55 -0.71 -2.70 6.53
N GLY A 56 -1.00 -3.74 5.74
CA GLY A 56 -2.19 -4.55 5.87
C GLY A 56 -1.91 -5.85 6.63
N SER A 57 -2.81 -6.24 7.54
CA SER A 57 -2.73 -7.54 8.23
C SER A 57 -2.80 -8.76 7.29
N SER A 58 -3.29 -8.57 6.06
CA SER A 58 -3.28 -9.58 5.00
C SER A 58 -1.93 -9.75 4.30
N GLY A 59 -0.92 -8.97 4.69
CA GLY A 59 0.36 -8.85 3.99
C GLY A 59 0.29 -7.96 2.74
N THR A 60 -0.78 -7.18 2.56
CA THR A 60 -0.86 -6.16 1.51
C THR A 60 -0.20 -4.88 2.00
N ASN A 61 1.03 -4.64 1.56
CA ASN A 61 1.83 -3.48 1.94
C ASN A 61 2.18 -2.66 0.71
N GLY A 62 2.33 -1.34 0.86
CA GLY A 62 2.72 -0.46 -0.24
C GLY A 62 2.68 1.02 0.14
N LEU A 63 2.88 1.87 -0.87
CA LEU A 63 2.82 3.32 -0.74
C LEU A 63 1.68 3.87 -1.60
N CYS A 64 0.89 4.78 -1.06
CA CYS A 64 -0.03 5.64 -1.81
C CYS A 64 0.53 7.07 -1.79
N ILE A 65 0.70 7.67 -2.97
CA ILE A 65 1.56 8.85 -3.15
C ILE A 65 0.81 9.90 -3.94
N GLU A 66 0.87 11.12 -3.44
CA GLU A 66 0.37 12.29 -4.14
C GLU A 66 1.44 12.73 -5.16
N HIS A 67 1.00 13.05 -6.39
CA HIS A 67 1.88 13.20 -7.54
C HIS A 67 2.52 14.59 -7.68
N SER A 68 1.98 15.63 -7.04
CA SER A 68 2.43 17.01 -7.23
C SER A 68 3.85 17.35 -6.71
N PRO A 69 4.36 16.80 -5.60
CA PRO A 69 5.63 17.25 -5.01
C PRO A 69 6.86 16.50 -5.52
N THR A 70 6.70 15.34 -6.18
CA THR A 70 7.85 14.50 -6.53
C THR A 70 7.58 13.53 -7.68
N GLU A 71 8.62 13.26 -8.45
CA GLU A 71 8.60 12.24 -9.51
C GLU A 71 8.74 10.82 -8.94
N GLY A 72 8.29 9.84 -9.73
CA GLY A 72 8.30 8.43 -9.33
C GLY A 72 9.70 7.88 -9.03
N ILE A 73 10.75 8.37 -9.68
CA ILE A 73 12.12 7.88 -9.47
C ILE A 73 12.62 8.17 -8.04
N VAL A 74 12.29 9.34 -7.50
CA VAL A 74 12.70 9.75 -6.15
C VAL A 74 12.03 8.86 -5.11
N ILE A 75 10.75 8.55 -5.32
CA ILE A 75 9.98 7.64 -4.49
C ILE A 75 10.56 6.23 -4.49
N VAL A 76 10.89 5.70 -5.68
CA VAL A 76 11.45 4.36 -5.82
C VAL A 76 12.77 4.27 -5.06
N ASN A 77 13.65 5.26 -5.24
CA ASN A 77 14.91 5.33 -4.51
C ASN A 77 14.71 5.37 -2.98
N MET A 78 13.74 6.15 -2.50
CA MET A 78 13.39 6.21 -1.07
C MET A 78 12.91 4.85 -0.55
N ALA A 79 11.98 4.20 -1.27
CA ALA A 79 11.45 2.90 -0.90
C ALA A 79 12.53 1.81 -0.90
N GLU A 80 13.38 1.77 -1.92
CA GLU A 80 14.52 0.86 -1.98
C GLU A 80 15.52 1.08 -0.84
N SER A 81 15.76 2.35 -0.48
CA SER A 81 16.62 2.69 0.65
C SER A 81 16.06 2.21 1.99
N ALA A 82 14.75 2.39 2.22
CA ALA A 82 14.08 1.89 3.41
C ALA A 82 14.11 0.35 3.49
N LEU A 83 13.85 -0.34 2.37
CA LEU A 83 13.91 -1.81 2.31
C LEU A 83 15.32 -2.36 2.50
N ARG A 84 16.34 -1.70 1.93
CA ARG A 84 17.74 -2.07 2.17
C ARG A 84 18.10 -1.91 3.65
N TYR A 85 17.72 -0.78 4.25
CA TYR A 85 17.95 -0.55 5.67
C TYR A 85 17.28 -1.62 6.53
N GLU A 86 16.02 -1.99 6.26
CA GLU A 86 15.33 -3.07 6.97
C GLU A 86 16.12 -4.38 6.88
N ARG A 87 16.50 -4.81 5.67
CA ARG A 87 17.27 -6.06 5.47
C ARG A 87 18.58 -6.08 6.24
N GLU A 88 19.33 -4.98 6.21
CA GLU A 88 20.63 -4.86 6.89
C GLU A 88 20.51 -4.82 8.43
N ASN A 89 19.32 -4.52 8.95
CA ASN A 89 19.08 -4.33 10.39
C ASN A 89 18.09 -5.34 10.99
N ARG A 90 17.50 -6.25 10.21
CA ARG A 90 16.44 -7.18 10.64
C ARG A 90 16.85 -8.06 11.82
N GLU A 91 18.09 -8.52 11.82
CA GLU A 91 18.66 -9.38 12.89
C GLU A 91 19.25 -8.58 14.05
N ARG A 92 19.30 -7.25 13.95
CA ARG A 92 19.83 -6.41 15.03
C ARG A 92 18.78 -6.34 16.14
N THR A 93 19.12 -6.89 17.30
CA THR A 93 18.36 -6.61 18.53
C THR A 93 18.65 -5.17 18.94
N LEU A 94 17.85 -4.23 18.45
CA LEU A 94 17.88 -2.85 18.91
C LEU A 94 17.28 -2.83 20.32
N ILE A 95 18.12 -2.94 21.34
CA ILE A 95 17.74 -2.66 22.73
C ILE A 95 17.62 -1.13 22.85
N TYR A 96 16.52 -0.59 22.33
CA TYR A 96 16.19 0.81 22.53
C TYR A 96 15.40 0.91 23.83
N THR A 97 16.06 1.37 24.89
CA THR A 97 15.32 1.84 26.06
C THR A 97 14.71 3.18 25.67
N ALA A 98 13.39 3.23 25.54
CA ALA A 98 12.71 4.49 25.28
C ALA A 98 13.06 5.45 26.43
N GLU A 99 13.75 6.54 26.12
CA GLU A 99 14.12 7.55 27.13
C GLU A 99 12.88 8.11 27.85
N ARG A 100 11.71 8.05 27.18
CA ARG A 100 10.41 8.49 27.70
C ARG A 100 9.30 7.61 27.12
N GLU A 101 8.30 7.33 27.94
CA GLU A 101 7.06 6.71 27.49
C GLU A 101 6.23 7.75 26.72
N ILE A 102 6.13 7.60 25.40
CA ILE A 102 5.33 8.46 24.53
C ILE A 102 4.03 7.73 24.22
N SER A 103 2.90 8.33 24.61
CA SER A 103 1.57 7.87 24.20
C SER A 103 1.08 8.69 23.02
N ALA A 104 0.61 8.02 21.97
CA ALA A 104 0.01 8.67 20.81
C ALA A 104 -1.28 9.37 21.22
N LYS A 105 -1.40 10.68 20.92
CA LYS A 105 -2.62 11.43 21.18
C LYS A 105 -3.59 11.29 20.01
N PRO A 106 -4.82 10.80 20.22
CA PRO A 106 -5.84 10.76 19.16
C PRO A 106 -6.18 12.17 18.67
N LEU A 107 -6.39 12.31 17.36
CA LEU A 107 -6.93 13.54 16.78
C LEU A 107 -8.44 13.60 17.02
N THR A 108 -8.93 14.74 17.50
CA THR A 108 -10.36 14.98 17.78
C THR A 108 -10.93 15.96 16.76
N TRP A 109 -12.18 15.70 16.33
CA TRP A 109 -12.85 16.50 15.31
C TRP A 109 -14.22 16.96 15.82
N HIS A 110 -14.55 18.22 15.58
CA HIS A 110 -15.90 18.73 15.73
C HIS A 110 -16.57 18.69 14.35
N VAL A 111 -17.63 17.90 14.23
CA VAL A 111 -18.34 17.70 12.96
C VAL A 111 -19.75 18.24 13.11
N ASP A 112 -20.06 19.30 12.38
CA ASP A 112 -21.41 19.87 12.34
C ASP A 112 -22.29 19.16 11.30
N LYS A 113 -23.55 19.59 11.19
CA LYS A 113 -24.51 18.98 10.27
C LYS A 113 -24.07 19.10 8.81
N ALA A 114 -23.52 20.25 8.41
CA ALA A 114 -23.09 20.48 7.03
C ALA A 114 -21.90 19.59 6.67
N ALA A 115 -20.95 19.44 7.59
CA ALA A 115 -19.81 18.54 7.44
C ALA A 115 -20.25 17.07 7.37
N LEU A 116 -21.24 16.65 8.17
CA LEU A 116 -21.80 15.29 8.08
C LEU A 116 -22.44 15.03 6.72
N GLU A 117 -23.24 15.97 6.20
CA GLU A 117 -23.85 15.85 4.87
C GLU A 117 -22.77 15.74 3.77
N LEU A 118 -21.70 16.55 3.87
CA LEU A 118 -20.57 16.46 2.95
C LEU A 118 -19.88 15.10 3.03
N LEU A 119 -19.63 14.57 4.23
CA LEU A 119 -18.98 13.27 4.41
C LEU A 119 -19.80 12.12 3.78
N GLU A 120 -21.13 12.15 3.90
CA GLU A 120 -22.00 11.14 3.26
C GLU A 120 -21.97 11.24 1.73
N MET A 121 -21.94 12.45 1.18
CA MET A 121 -21.76 12.65 -0.26
C MET A 121 -20.40 12.11 -0.72
N GLN A 122 -19.32 12.44 -0.02
CA GLN A 122 -17.96 12.00 -0.37
C GLN A 122 -17.78 10.48 -0.28
N LYS A 123 -18.45 9.80 0.66
CA LYS A 123 -18.47 8.33 0.71
C LYS A 123 -19.07 7.74 -0.56
N THR A 124 -20.21 8.28 -1.00
CA THR A 124 -20.88 7.83 -2.23
C THR A 124 -19.97 8.05 -3.44
N THR A 125 -19.40 9.25 -3.56
CA THR A 125 -18.44 9.58 -4.63
C THR A 125 -17.23 8.64 -4.63
N LEU A 126 -16.64 8.34 -3.46
CA LEU A 126 -15.54 7.39 -3.34
C LEU A 126 -15.94 5.99 -3.83
N ASP A 127 -17.11 5.50 -3.42
CA ASP A 127 -17.59 4.17 -3.78
C ASP A 127 -17.83 4.04 -5.30
N GLU A 128 -18.41 5.07 -5.92
CA GLU A 128 -18.56 5.17 -7.37
C GLU A 128 -17.19 5.12 -8.07
N TYR A 129 -16.23 5.93 -7.63
CA TYR A 129 -14.87 5.93 -8.19
C TYR A 129 -14.17 4.58 -8.07
N VAL A 130 -14.37 3.85 -6.97
CA VAL A 130 -13.76 2.54 -6.76
C VAL A 130 -14.40 1.49 -7.65
N SER A 131 -15.73 1.54 -7.82
CA SER A 131 -16.46 0.59 -8.67
C SER A 131 -16.09 0.72 -10.17
N ASN A 132 -15.80 1.93 -10.63
CA ASN A 132 -15.58 2.23 -12.05
C ASN A 132 -14.10 2.07 -12.49
N LYS A 133 -13.24 1.47 -11.65
CA LYS A 133 -11.81 1.27 -11.97
C LYS A 133 -11.47 -0.20 -12.17
N ASP A 134 -11.16 -0.55 -13.41
CA ASP A 134 -10.51 -1.80 -13.77
C ASP A 134 -8.98 -1.64 -13.75
N LEU A 135 -8.33 -2.51 -12.98
CA LEU A 135 -6.88 -2.60 -12.87
C LEU A 135 -6.51 -4.05 -13.07
N LEU A 136 -5.75 -4.32 -14.13
CA LEU A 136 -5.19 -5.62 -14.44
C LEU A 136 -3.66 -5.53 -14.33
N LEU A 137 -3.07 -6.36 -13.47
CA LEU A 137 -1.63 -6.49 -13.37
C LEU A 137 -1.23 -7.82 -14.00
N ARG A 138 -0.25 -7.80 -14.90
CA ARG A 138 0.28 -9.00 -15.56
C ARG A 138 1.76 -9.14 -15.31
N LYS A 139 2.20 -10.33 -14.90
CA LYS A 139 3.62 -10.64 -14.75
C LYS A 139 4.14 -11.10 -16.10
N LYS A 140 4.87 -10.23 -16.80
CA LYS A 140 5.61 -10.64 -18.01
C LYS A 140 6.83 -11.48 -17.61
N ARG A 141 7.08 -12.58 -18.33
CA ARG A 141 8.32 -13.34 -18.19
C ARG A 141 9.38 -12.79 -19.14
N THR A 142 10.64 -12.90 -18.75
CA THR A 142 11.78 -12.43 -19.54
C THR A 142 11.84 -13.08 -20.93
N THR A 143 11.33 -14.30 -21.08
CA THR A 143 11.20 -15.01 -22.37
C THR A 143 10.22 -14.35 -23.33
N ASP A 144 9.24 -13.60 -22.83
CA ASP A 144 8.23 -12.93 -23.67
C ASP A 144 8.77 -11.64 -24.31
N LEU A 145 9.94 -11.16 -23.87
CA LEU A 145 10.66 -10.01 -24.44
C LEU A 145 11.59 -10.40 -25.59
N LEU A 146 11.98 -11.68 -25.69
CA LEU A 146 12.91 -12.20 -26.71
C LEU A 146 12.20 -12.63 -28.02
N MET A 147 10.89 -12.41 -28.13
CA MET A 147 10.08 -12.75 -29.30
C MET A 147 9.64 -11.50 -30.10
N LEU A 148 10.27 -10.35 -29.82
CA LEU A 148 10.00 -9.06 -30.47
C LEU A 148 11.18 -8.54 -31.30
N ASP A 149 12.23 -9.34 -31.48
CA ASP A 149 13.37 -9.06 -32.38
C ASP A 149 13.34 -9.99 -33.60
#